data_AF-W7KUD2-F1
#
_entry.id   AF-W7KUD2-F1
#
_cell.length_a   1.000
_cell.length_b   1.000
_cell.length_c   1.000
_cell.angle_alpha   90.00
_cell.angle_beta   90.00
_cell.angle_gamma   90.00
#
_symmetry.space_group_name_H-M   'P 1'
#
loop_
_entity.id
_entity.type
_entity.pdbx_description
1 polymer ?
#
loop_
_entity_poly.entity_id
_entity_poly.type
_entity_poly.pdbx_seq_one_letter_code
_entity_poly.pdbx_strand_id
1 'polypeptide(L)'
;MDLKNLYAGNLVSFVASLVILSELILLERLGLSFISSPLSLAILWAIWAMAIPSVLSYHRARLEKNWMLDAFGALAVAIAGVGLAILSLGKMYGVELILLGYAFEPVAGIPIYLTAKKLLPLYTSLFFWGAVAFTAGLPLYLVNLGILAIAGDVVKIAGLVGLLAVLRVVNAKEGRAQLRG
;
A
#
# COMPACT_ATOMS: atom_id res chain seq x y z
N MET A 1 -16.05 7.74 11.33
CA MET A 1 -14.69 7.39 10.93
C MET A 1 -13.76 7.68 12.10
N ASP A 2 -12.88 6.75 12.44
CA ASP A 2 -11.87 6.94 13.48
C ASP A 2 -10.56 7.47 12.85
N LEU A 3 -10.25 8.74 13.13
CA LEU A 3 -9.11 9.44 12.56
C LEU A 3 -7.75 8.95 13.08
N LYS A 4 -7.70 8.39 14.29
CA LYS A 4 -6.47 7.83 14.87
C LYS A 4 -6.08 6.57 14.12
N ASN A 5 -7.06 5.69 13.90
CA ASN A 5 -6.85 4.45 13.14
C ASN A 5 -6.63 4.72 11.64
N LEU A 6 -7.27 5.73 11.06
CA LEU A 6 -6.96 6.16 9.69
C LEU A 6 -5.52 6.69 9.56
N TYR A 7 -5.08 7.52 10.51
CA TYR A 7 -3.71 8.03 10.53
C TYR A 7 -2.69 6.90 10.67
N ALA A 8 -2.90 5.96 11.60
CA ALA A 8 -2.01 4.82 11.78
C ALA A 8 -1.94 3.93 10.53
N GLY A 9 -3.07 3.69 9.85
CA GLY A 9 -3.11 2.96 8.59
C GLY A 9 -2.28 3.65 7.51
N ASN A 10 -2.51 4.95 7.31
CA ASN A 10 -1.76 5.76 6.35
C ASN A 10 -0.25 5.83 6.68
N LEU A 11 0.12 5.82 7.96
CA LEU A 11 1.52 5.87 8.37
C LEU A 11 2.24 4.56 8.01
N VAL A 12 1.61 3.42 8.29
CA VAL A 12 2.16 2.12 7.87
C VAL A 12 2.21 2.04 6.35
N SER A 13 1.16 2.47 5.64
CA SER A 13 1.17 2.52 4.17
C SER A 13 2.29 3.41 3.63
N PHE A 14 2.60 4.53 4.27
CA PHE A 14 3.70 5.42 3.88
C PHE A 14 5.06 4.73 4.03
N VAL A 15 5.32 4.12 5.19
CA VAL A 15 6.58 3.37 5.40
C VAL A 15 6.68 2.21 4.41
N ALA A 16 5.60 1.45 4.21
CA ALA A 16 5.56 0.38 3.23
C ALA A 16 5.85 0.89 1.80
N SER A 17 5.33 2.05 1.43
CA SER A 17 5.59 2.64 0.11
C SER A 17 7.06 3.02 -0.08
N LEU A 18 7.74 3.54 0.95
CA LEU A 18 9.19 3.78 0.85
C LEU A 18 9.99 2.50 0.64
N VAL A 19 9.59 1.42 1.30
CA VAL A 19 10.21 0.10 1.14
C VAL A 19 9.91 -0.49 -0.24
N ILE A 20 8.66 -0.39 -0.72
CA ILE A 20 8.27 -0.77 -2.09
C ILE A 20 9.10 0.01 -3.11
N LEU A 21 9.22 1.33 -2.99
CA LEU A 21 10.01 2.15 -3.90
C LEU A 21 11.46 1.68 -3.98
N SER A 22 12.05 1.28 -2.86
CA SER A 22 13.41 0.75 -2.83
C SER A 22 13.55 -0.56 -3.62
N GLU A 23 12.58 -1.48 -3.46
CA GLU A 23 12.52 -2.73 -4.24
C GLU A 23 12.36 -2.45 -5.73
N LEU A 24 11.44 -1.55 -6.10
CA LEU A 24 11.18 -1.20 -7.49
C LEU A 24 12.41 -0.63 -8.19
N ILE A 25 13.15 0.26 -7.50
CA ILE A 25 14.38 0.84 -8.03
C ILE A 25 15.47 -0.24 -8.19
N LEU A 26 15.59 -1.15 -7.24
CA LEU A 26 16.56 -2.25 -7.32
C LEU A 26 16.21 -3.21 -8.46
N LEU A 27 14.94 -3.58 -8.62
CA LEU A 27 14.44 -4.39 -9.74
C LEU A 27 14.72 -3.73 -11.09
N GLU A 28 14.50 -2.42 -11.20
CA GLU A 28 14.75 -1.68 -12.45
C GLU A 28 16.24 -1.67 -12.81
N ARG A 29 17.13 -1.56 -11.80
CA ARG A 29 18.58 -1.47 -12.00
C ARG A 29 19.26 -2.82 -12.21
N LEU A 30 18.81 -3.83 -11.47
CA LEU A 30 19.45 -5.15 -11.41
C LEU A 30 18.73 -6.19 -12.29
N GLY A 31 17.57 -5.83 -12.83
CA GLY A 31 16.75 -6.68 -13.68
C GLY A 31 15.84 -7.63 -12.89
N LEU A 32 14.92 -8.28 -13.62
CA LEU A 32 13.90 -9.17 -13.04
C LEU A 32 14.44 -10.35 -12.25
N SER A 33 15.66 -10.83 -12.55
CA SER A 33 16.30 -11.92 -11.79
C SER A 33 16.58 -11.54 -10.33
N PHE A 34 16.65 -10.24 -10.02
CA PHE A 34 16.85 -9.74 -8.66
C PHE A 34 15.71 -10.10 -7.71
N ILE A 35 14.49 -10.31 -8.22
CA ILE A 35 13.29 -10.58 -7.38
C ILE A 35 13.43 -11.85 -6.53
N SER A 36 14.29 -12.78 -6.95
CA SER A 36 14.57 -14.04 -6.25
C SER A 36 15.82 -13.97 -5.38
N SER A 37 16.48 -12.81 -5.30
CA SER A 37 17.66 -12.63 -4.45
C SER A 37 17.27 -12.61 -2.96
N PRO A 38 18.18 -13.00 -2.04
CA PRO A 38 17.92 -12.94 -0.61
C PRO A 38 17.53 -11.54 -0.11
N LEU A 39 18.11 -10.49 -0.72
CA LEU A 39 17.80 -9.10 -0.38
C LEU A 39 16.37 -8.74 -0.81
N SER A 40 15.99 -9.04 -2.06
CA SER A 40 14.62 -8.80 -2.54
C SER A 40 13.60 -9.57 -1.71
N LEU A 41 13.84 -10.86 -1.43
CA LEU A 41 12.96 -11.66 -0.59
C LEU A 41 12.78 -11.07 0.81
N ALA A 42 13.86 -10.57 1.43
CA ALA A 42 13.77 -9.91 2.74
C ALA A 42 12.92 -8.63 2.67
N ILE A 43 13.08 -7.83 1.61
CA ILE A 43 12.29 -6.62 1.37
C ILE A 43 10.82 -6.96 1.16
N LEU A 44 10.51 -7.95 0.31
CA LEU A 44 9.14 -8.41 0.03
C LEU A 44 8.46 -8.96 1.29
N TRP A 45 9.18 -9.71 2.15
CA TRP A 45 8.65 -10.17 3.43
C TRP A 45 8.35 -9.02 4.38
N ALA A 46 9.20 -7.98 4.41
CA ALA A 46 8.94 -6.79 5.21
C ALA A 46 7.69 -6.04 4.71
N ILE A 47 7.53 -5.89 3.38
CA ILE A 47 6.34 -5.27 2.77
C ILE A 47 5.08 -6.05 3.14
N TRP A 48 5.10 -7.38 2.96
CA TRP A 48 3.98 -8.24 3.31
C TRP A 48 3.62 -8.15 4.80
N ALA A 49 4.62 -8.19 5.69
CA ALA A 49 4.41 -8.07 7.12
C ALA A 49 3.79 -6.72 7.52
N MET A 50 4.12 -5.63 6.84
CA MET A 50 3.52 -4.31 7.06
C MET A 50 2.08 -4.20 6.52
N ALA A 51 1.71 -5.00 5.52
CA ALA A 51 0.34 -4.99 4.99
C ALA A 51 -0.69 -5.41 6.07
N ILE A 52 -0.34 -6.36 6.95
CA ILE A 52 -1.21 -6.86 8.02
C ILE A 52 -1.65 -5.73 8.98
N PRO A 53 -0.75 -5.03 9.70
CA PRO A 53 -1.14 -3.95 10.60
C PRO A 53 -1.80 -2.79 9.84
N SER A 54 -1.46 -2.54 8.57
CA SER A 54 -2.12 -1.53 7.75
C SER A 54 -3.61 -1.87 7.54
N VAL A 55 -3.93 -3.07 7.08
CA VAL A 55 -5.31 -3.55 6.88
C VAL A 55 -6.08 -3.53 8.20
N LEU A 56 -5.49 -4.02 9.29
CA LEU A 56 -6.14 -4.00 10.61
C LEU A 56 -6.44 -2.58 11.10
N SER A 57 -5.53 -1.63 10.84
CA SER A 57 -5.75 -0.23 11.19
C SER A 57 -6.88 0.39 10.37
N TYR A 58 -6.93 0.14 9.07
CA TYR A 58 -8.02 0.63 8.22
C TYR A 58 -9.36 -0.01 8.56
N HIS A 59 -9.40 -1.29 8.89
CA HIS A 59 -10.61 -1.96 9.39
C HIS A 59 -11.17 -1.23 10.62
N ARG A 60 -10.30 -0.91 11.59
CA ARG A 60 -10.67 -0.18 12.81
C ARG A 60 -11.06 1.28 12.54
N ALA A 61 -10.69 1.85 11.39
CA ALA A 61 -11.04 3.23 11.02
C ALA A 61 -12.54 3.41 10.69
N ARG A 62 -13.32 2.31 10.60
CA ARG A 62 -14.76 2.31 10.28
C ARG A 62 -15.04 3.04 8.96
N LEU A 63 -14.40 2.56 7.89
CA LEU A 63 -14.49 3.14 6.55
C LEU A 63 -15.84 2.87 5.89
N GLU A 64 -16.18 3.69 4.89
CA GLU A 64 -17.28 3.41 3.98
C GLU A 64 -17.04 2.13 3.20
N LYS A 65 -18.05 1.25 3.15
CA LYS A 65 -17.94 -0.06 2.50
C LYS A 65 -16.77 -0.90 3.04
N ASN A 66 -16.55 -0.87 4.37
CA ASN A 66 -15.46 -1.60 5.04
C ASN A 66 -15.35 -3.08 4.64
N TRP A 67 -16.48 -3.73 4.33
CA TRP A 67 -16.51 -5.10 3.83
C TRP A 67 -15.61 -5.34 2.60
N MET A 68 -15.43 -4.32 1.74
CA MET A 68 -14.54 -4.42 0.58
C MET A 68 -13.08 -4.51 1.02
N LEU A 69 -12.66 -3.71 2.00
CA LEU A 69 -11.32 -3.80 2.59
C LEU A 69 -11.14 -5.16 3.26
N ASP A 70 -12.13 -5.60 4.04
CA ASP A 70 -12.06 -6.85 4.79
C ASP A 70 -11.93 -8.05 3.84
N ALA A 71 -12.70 -8.08 2.75
CA ALA A 71 -12.62 -9.16 1.77
C ALA A 71 -11.37 -9.05 0.88
N PHE A 72 -11.20 -7.94 0.17
CA PHE A 72 -10.15 -7.80 -0.85
C PHE A 72 -8.77 -7.55 -0.23
N GLY A 73 -8.69 -6.85 0.90
CA GLY A 73 -7.44 -6.66 1.63
C GLY A 73 -6.93 -7.97 2.23
N ALA A 74 -7.81 -8.77 2.86
CA ALA A 74 -7.42 -10.09 3.36
C ALA A 74 -7.01 -11.03 2.21
N LEU A 75 -7.76 -11.00 1.10
CA LEU A 75 -7.43 -11.80 -0.09
C LEU A 75 -6.07 -11.40 -0.69
N ALA A 76 -5.81 -10.10 -0.84
CA ALA A 76 -4.53 -9.57 -1.32
C ALA A 76 -3.36 -10.06 -0.46
N VAL A 77 -3.46 -9.90 0.86
CA VAL A 77 -2.43 -10.32 1.82
C VAL A 77 -2.22 -11.84 1.80
N ALA A 78 -3.30 -12.62 1.74
CA ALA A 78 -3.20 -14.08 1.73
C ALA A 78 -2.53 -14.58 0.44
N ILE A 79 -2.99 -14.14 -0.73
CA ILE A 79 -2.45 -14.55 -2.03
C ILE A 79 -0.98 -14.12 -2.15
N ALA A 80 -0.66 -12.86 -1.81
CA ALA A 80 0.71 -12.36 -1.85
C ALA A 80 1.63 -13.14 -0.89
N GLY A 81 1.14 -13.49 0.30
CA GLY A 81 1.90 -14.30 1.27
C GLY A 81 2.21 -15.70 0.77
N VAL A 82 1.23 -16.37 0.13
CA VAL A 82 1.43 -17.67 -0.51
C VAL A 82 2.43 -17.55 -1.67
N GLY A 83 2.27 -16.53 -2.53
CA GLY A 83 3.20 -16.26 -3.63
C GLY A 83 4.63 -16.03 -3.14
N LEU A 84 4.80 -15.27 -2.07
CA LEU A 84 6.11 -14.99 -1.47
C LEU A 84 6.74 -16.23 -0.82
N ALA A 85 5.95 -17.08 -0.15
CA ALA A 85 6.44 -18.35 0.36
C ALA A 85 6.93 -19.27 -0.77
N ILE A 86 6.20 -19.34 -1.88
CA ILE A 86 6.59 -20.09 -3.08
C ILE A 86 7.86 -19.52 -3.71
N LEU A 87 7.95 -18.19 -3.84
CA LEU A 87 9.11 -17.52 -4.39
C LEU A 87 10.35 -17.76 -3.53
N SER A 88 10.19 -17.78 -2.20
CA SER A 88 11.25 -18.11 -1.24
C SER A 88 11.77 -19.54 -1.38
N LEU A 89 10.99 -20.44 -1.99
CA LEU A 89 11.41 -21.80 -2.36
C LEU A 89 12.11 -21.85 -3.73
N GLY A 90 12.42 -20.70 -4.33
CA GLY A 90 13.08 -20.58 -5.64
C GLY A 90 12.15 -20.76 -6.84
N LYS A 91 10.83 -20.72 -6.64
CA LYS A 91 9.84 -21.01 -7.70
C LYS A 91 9.23 -19.72 -8.26
N MET A 92 9.51 -19.44 -9.54
CA MET A 92 9.14 -18.16 -10.18
C MET A 92 7.63 -17.89 -10.30
N TYR A 93 6.78 -18.93 -10.34
CA TYR A 93 5.32 -18.72 -10.31
C TYR A 93 4.81 -18.08 -9.01
N GLY A 94 5.66 -17.99 -7.97
CA GLY A 94 5.39 -17.15 -6.81
C GLY A 94 5.22 -15.66 -7.16
N VAL A 95 5.94 -15.17 -8.18
CA VAL A 95 5.82 -13.78 -8.68
C VAL A 95 4.43 -13.52 -9.25
N GLU A 96 3.89 -14.46 -10.04
CA GLU A 96 2.54 -14.34 -10.62
C GLU A 96 1.46 -14.23 -9.54
N LEU A 97 1.61 -15.00 -8.45
CA LEU A 97 0.72 -14.92 -7.29
C LEU A 97 0.87 -13.59 -6.55
N ILE A 98 2.10 -13.08 -6.37
CA ILE A 98 2.32 -11.75 -5.79
C ILE A 98 1.61 -10.68 -6.63
N LEU A 99 1.78 -10.69 -7.96
CA LEU A 99 1.10 -9.76 -8.87
C LEU A 99 -0.42 -9.87 -8.79
N LEU A 100 -0.95 -11.10 -8.70
CA LEU A 100 -2.38 -11.33 -8.50
C LEU A 100 -2.88 -10.75 -7.17
N GLY A 101 -2.10 -10.91 -6.09
CA GLY A 101 -2.40 -10.28 -4.81
C GLY A 101 -2.47 -8.76 -4.93
N TYR A 102 -1.47 -8.14 -5.57
CA TYR A 102 -1.44 -6.70 -5.83
C TYR A 102 -2.63 -6.21 -6.68
N ALA A 103 -3.16 -7.03 -7.59
CA ALA A 103 -4.33 -6.66 -8.39
C ALA A 103 -5.60 -6.41 -7.55
N PHE A 104 -5.68 -6.97 -6.34
CA PHE A 104 -6.78 -6.71 -5.41
C PHE A 104 -6.58 -5.44 -4.56
N GLU A 105 -5.37 -4.89 -4.48
CA GLU A 105 -5.09 -3.71 -3.65
C GLU A 105 -5.89 -2.47 -4.06
N PRO A 106 -6.02 -2.10 -5.36
CA PRO A 106 -6.85 -0.97 -5.75
C PRO A 106 -8.30 -1.11 -5.30
N VAL A 107 -8.83 -2.34 -5.34
CA VAL A 107 -10.22 -2.62 -4.90
C VAL A 107 -10.33 -2.48 -3.38
N ALA A 108 -9.37 -3.01 -2.63
CA ALA A 108 -9.27 -2.84 -1.18
C ALA A 108 -9.06 -1.37 -0.75
N GLY A 109 -8.47 -0.55 -1.64
CA GLY A 109 -8.27 0.88 -1.44
C GLY A 109 -9.51 1.76 -1.65
N ILE A 110 -10.57 1.25 -2.31
CA ILE A 110 -11.80 2.02 -2.57
C ILE A 110 -12.45 2.54 -1.28
N PRO A 111 -12.65 1.74 -0.22
CA PRO A 111 -13.13 2.22 1.08
C PRO A 111 -12.33 3.40 1.64
N ILE A 112 -11.00 3.32 1.57
CA ILE A 112 -10.10 4.36 2.05
C ILE A 112 -10.31 5.63 1.22
N TYR A 113 -10.34 5.49 -0.11
CA TYR A 113 -10.58 6.59 -1.04
C TYR A 113 -11.93 7.28 -0.77
N LEU A 114 -13.03 6.52 -0.71
CA LEU A 114 -14.38 7.05 -0.51
C LEU A 114 -14.51 7.80 0.81
N THR A 115 -13.88 7.30 1.86
CA THR A 115 -13.95 7.90 3.19
C THR A 115 -13.05 9.13 3.30
N ALA A 116 -11.77 9.02 2.91
CA ALA A 116 -10.80 10.08 3.10
C ALA A 116 -10.98 11.26 2.11
N LYS A 117 -11.53 11.02 0.91
CA LYS A 117 -11.76 12.08 -0.08
C LYS A 117 -12.75 13.14 0.39
N LYS A 118 -13.64 12.79 1.34
CA LYS A 118 -14.60 13.73 1.95
C LYS A 118 -13.89 14.80 2.79
N LEU A 119 -12.68 14.51 3.26
CA LEU A 119 -11.86 15.43 4.03
C LEU A 119 -10.74 16.05 3.20
N LEU A 120 -10.04 15.24 2.40
CA LEU A 120 -8.78 15.62 1.74
C LEU A 120 -8.73 15.13 0.28
N PRO A 121 -9.60 15.66 -0.60
CA PRO A 121 -9.84 15.11 -1.94
C PRO A 121 -8.57 15.02 -2.80
N LEU A 122 -7.73 16.05 -2.79
CA LEU A 122 -6.49 16.07 -3.58
C LEU A 122 -5.53 14.96 -3.15
N TYR A 123 -5.16 14.93 -1.86
CA TYR A 123 -4.18 13.97 -1.35
C TYR A 123 -4.70 12.53 -1.37
N THR A 124 -5.99 12.33 -1.09
CA THR A 124 -6.63 11.03 -1.24
C THR A 124 -6.64 10.55 -2.70
N SER A 125 -6.84 11.46 -3.67
CA SER A 125 -6.80 11.11 -5.09
C SER A 125 -5.39 10.75 -5.56
N LEU A 126 -4.37 11.51 -5.14
CA LEU A 126 -2.97 11.18 -5.42
C LEU A 126 -2.60 9.81 -4.82
N PHE A 127 -2.98 9.56 -3.56
CA PHE A 127 -2.74 8.27 -2.92
C PHE A 127 -3.41 7.12 -3.69
N PHE A 128 -4.70 7.24 -4.00
CA PHE A 128 -5.45 6.17 -4.65
C PHE A 128 -5.01 5.92 -6.10
N TRP A 129 -4.94 6.97 -6.92
CA TRP A 129 -4.57 6.80 -8.34
C TRP A 129 -3.08 6.50 -8.51
N GLY A 130 -2.22 6.97 -7.61
CA GLY A 130 -0.83 6.53 -7.54
C GLY A 130 -0.74 5.03 -7.27
N ALA A 131 -1.54 4.50 -6.34
CA ALA A 131 -1.61 3.05 -6.09
C ALA A 131 -2.13 2.27 -7.31
N VAL A 132 -3.17 2.75 -7.99
CA VAL A 132 -3.68 2.14 -9.24
C VAL A 132 -2.58 2.10 -10.30
N ALA A 133 -1.89 3.21 -10.53
CA ALA A 133 -0.82 3.30 -11.52
C ALA A 133 0.38 2.40 -11.17
N PHE A 134 0.75 2.35 -9.88
CA PHE A 134 1.77 1.44 -9.37
C PHE A 134 1.40 -0.02 -9.69
N THR A 135 0.22 -0.47 -9.29
CA THR A 135 -0.24 -1.85 -9.52
C THR A 135 -0.30 -2.19 -11.01
N ALA A 136 -0.84 -1.30 -11.83
CA ALA A 136 -0.91 -1.47 -13.29
C ALA A 136 0.49 -1.47 -13.94
N GLY A 137 1.47 -0.79 -13.33
CA GLY A 137 2.84 -0.74 -13.79
C GLY A 137 3.66 -1.99 -13.46
N LEU A 138 3.31 -2.76 -12.44
CA LEU A 138 4.10 -3.94 -12.01
C LEU A 138 4.33 -4.97 -13.14
N PRO A 139 3.32 -5.37 -13.95
CA PRO A 139 3.55 -6.29 -15.06
C PRO A 139 4.45 -5.72 -16.15
N LEU A 140 4.61 -4.39 -16.22
CA LEU A 140 5.36 -3.72 -17.28
C LEU A 140 6.88 -3.84 -17.13
N TYR A 141 7.37 -4.35 -15.99
CA TYR A 141 8.76 -4.79 -15.87
C TYR A 141 9.12 -5.89 -16.88
N LEU A 142 8.16 -6.69 -17.34
CA LEU A 142 8.38 -7.73 -18.36
C LEU A 142 8.75 -7.16 -19.74
N VAL A 143 8.43 -5.88 -19.98
CA VAL A 143 8.66 -5.19 -21.25
C VAL A 143 9.53 -3.94 -21.07
N ASN A 144 10.35 -3.90 -20.01
CA ASN A 144 11.28 -2.79 -19.69
C ASN A 144 10.58 -1.42 -19.50
N LEU A 145 9.37 -1.42 -18.95
CA LEU A 145 8.60 -0.22 -18.60
C LEU A 145 8.30 -0.16 -17.09
N GLY A 146 9.19 -0.74 -16.25
CA GLY A 146 9.06 -0.75 -14.79
C GLY A 146 9.05 0.64 -14.15
N ILE A 147 9.59 1.64 -14.84
CA ILE A 147 9.51 3.06 -14.46
C ILE A 147 8.08 3.55 -14.18
N LEU A 148 7.05 2.96 -14.80
CA LEU A 148 5.65 3.33 -14.56
C LEU A 148 5.18 2.91 -13.17
N ALA A 149 5.63 1.74 -12.67
CA ALA A 149 5.35 1.32 -11.29
C ALA A 149 6.02 2.27 -10.29
N ILE A 150 7.28 2.64 -10.55
CA ILE A 150 8.05 3.60 -9.74
C ILE A 150 7.34 4.95 -9.68
N ALA A 151 6.94 5.50 -10.84
CA ALA A 151 6.25 6.78 -10.92
C ALA A 151 4.91 6.74 -10.16
N GLY A 152 4.13 5.66 -10.31
CA GLY A 152 2.91 5.46 -9.55
C GLY A 152 3.13 5.47 -8.04
N ASP A 153 4.18 4.77 -7.57
CA ASP A 153 4.53 4.70 -6.15
C ASP A 153 4.99 6.06 -5.59
N VAL A 154 5.73 6.85 -6.36
CA VAL A 154 6.09 8.24 -6.00
C VAL A 154 4.85 9.13 -5.85
N VAL A 155 3.90 9.04 -6.78
CA VAL A 155 2.63 9.79 -6.69
C VAL A 155 1.83 9.34 -5.46
N LYS A 156 1.80 8.04 -5.19
CA LYS A 156 1.16 7.45 -4.00
C LYS A 156 1.76 8.01 -2.71
N ILE A 157 3.09 8.06 -2.63
CA ILE A 157 3.85 8.64 -1.50
C ILE A 157 3.50 10.11 -1.30
N ALA A 158 3.46 10.92 -2.37
CA ALA A 158 3.10 12.33 -2.27
C ALA A 158 1.69 12.52 -1.69
N GLY A 159 0.73 11.68 -2.10
CA GLY A 159 -0.61 11.64 -1.51
C GLY A 159 -0.59 11.30 -0.01
N LEU A 160 0.16 10.27 0.38
CA LEU A 160 0.28 9.85 1.79
C LEU A 160 0.92 10.92 2.68
N VAL A 161 1.97 11.60 2.20
CA VAL A 161 2.61 12.71 2.94
C VAL A 161 1.60 13.81 3.24
N GLY A 162 0.82 14.23 2.23
CA GLY A 162 -0.21 15.24 2.40
C GLY A 162 -1.33 14.80 3.36
N LEU A 163 -1.78 13.55 3.26
CA LEU A 163 -2.78 12.98 4.19
C LEU A 163 -2.28 12.99 5.63
N LEU A 164 -1.05 12.51 5.86
CA LEU A 164 -0.46 12.43 7.20
C LEU A 164 -0.25 13.81 7.81
N ALA A 165 0.23 14.78 7.03
CA ALA A 165 0.43 16.15 7.49
C ALA A 165 -0.88 16.76 8.00
N VAL A 166 -1.98 16.60 7.25
CA VAL A 166 -3.27 17.20 7.63
C VAL A 166 -3.94 16.42 8.76
N LEU A 167 -3.96 15.08 8.71
CA LEU A 167 -4.57 14.25 9.76
C LEU A 167 -3.88 14.47 11.13
N ARG A 168 -2.57 14.69 11.15
CA ARG A 168 -1.83 15.02 12.38
C ARG A 168 -2.36 16.31 13.03
N VAL A 169 -2.63 17.34 12.22
CA VAL A 169 -3.15 18.63 12.70
C VAL A 169 -4.58 18.48 13.22
N VAL A 170 -5.43 17.72 12.51
CA VAL A 170 -6.82 17.47 12.92
C VAL A 170 -6.87 16.71 14.24
N ASN A 171 -6.12 15.61 14.37
CA ASN A 171 -6.04 14.83 15.61
C ASN A 171 -5.56 15.67 16.80
N ALA A 172 -4.59 16.57 16.59
CA ALA A 172 -4.10 17.47 17.63
C ALA A 172 -5.14 18.50 18.09
N LYS A 173 -6.06 18.91 17.21
CA LYS A 173 -7.16 19.83 17.57
C LYS A 173 -8.27 19.12 18.34
N GLU A 174 -8.67 17.93 17.90
CA GLU A 174 -9.71 17.13 18.59
C GLU A 174 -9.28 16.75 20.01
N GLY A 175 -8.03 16.32 20.20
CA GLY A 175 -7.50 16.02 21.53
C GLY A 175 -7.49 17.22 22.48
N ARG A 176 -7.27 18.43 21.97
CA ARG A 176 -7.35 19.67 22.78
C ARG A 176 -8.79 20.05 23.12
N ALA A 177 -9.76 19.76 22.25
CA ALA A 177 -11.16 20.04 22.51
C ALA A 177 -11.72 19.14 23.62
N GLN A 178 -11.32 17.86 23.65
CA GLN A 178 -11.73 16.90 24.69
C GLN A 178 -11.15 17.19 26.07
N LEU A 179 -10.00 17.87 26.17
CA LEU A 179 -9.41 18.28 27.45
C LEU A 179 -9.99 19.58 28.01
N ARG A 180 -10.86 20.26 27.24
CA ARG A 180 -11.45 21.56 27.59
C ARG A 180 -12.95 21.51 27.87
N GLY A 181 -13.60 20.35 27.70
CA GLY A 181 -15.01 20.11 28.05
C GLY A 181 -15.10 19.21 29.27
#